data_AF-I7M7G8-F1
#
_entry.id   AF-I7M7G8-F1
#
_cell.length_a   1.000
_cell.length_b   1.000
_cell.length_c   1.000
_cell.angle_alpha   90.00
_cell.angle_beta   90.00
_cell.angle_gamma   90.00
#
_symmetry.space_group_name_H-M   'P 1'
#
loop_
_entity.id
_entity.type
_entity.pdbx_description
1 polymer ?
#
loop_
_entity_poly.entity_id
_entity_poly.type
_entity_poly.pdbx_seq_one_letter_code
_entity_poly.pdbx_strand_id
1 'polypeptide(L)'
;MNYKIISIIFLCAIKICFCNNCKPNQIYSLIAQSCLQCSNSCNTCFNTSESACVTCEYSLFKSSADSSSCVQKCQKSEFLNENLECVKCQVYGCLECDRNQVCAQCDQNFKLDIANNQCVLMNDVCPLLTNFIQGSSNLKQCNNECPQSFYQNMEALICEETVKCIQIEESQKLTFTQRVKQIKRINEDKYLVAGNACTFALVDNSWKVINIQILQNIADYDQIYTQNGVEYFQESFVIGNYIGCTAGSKLLVMNFQTFEVVSESDTNYDYFVLYLDQINQIVFLQSTQSETLLWYDVINNRVNQYQIDYLRISIFFQTQSNNTATYFMQKYDSSFQIGVLDEKRQFIIQSIDQYNLDSYILLDAKQYNDFLILISTTLNYDYEVIKIDIKQDVLALVQFQFRNAHSK
;
A
#
# COMPACT_ATOMS: atom_id res chain seq x y z
N MET A 1 2.48 -15.20 44.32
CA MET A 1 2.45 -13.80 43.84
C MET A 1 3.81 -13.08 43.84
N ASN A 2 4.90 -13.67 44.39
CA ASN A 2 6.19 -12.96 44.53
C ASN A 2 7.18 -13.10 43.35
N TYR A 3 7.05 -14.11 42.48
CA TYR A 3 7.98 -14.30 41.35
C TYR A 3 7.76 -13.32 40.18
N LYS A 4 6.51 -12.90 39.94
CA LYS A 4 6.20 -11.91 38.88
C LYS A 4 6.75 -10.52 39.21
N ILE A 5 6.73 -10.13 40.48
CA ILE A 5 7.26 -8.84 40.93
C ILE A 5 8.79 -8.82 40.82
N ILE A 6 9.46 -9.91 41.19
CA ILE A 6 10.93 -10.03 41.05
C ILE A 6 11.36 -10.00 39.57
N SER A 7 10.61 -10.66 38.68
CA SER A 7 10.94 -10.69 37.25
C SER A 7 10.73 -9.33 36.54
N ILE A 8 9.70 -8.57 36.93
CA ILE A 8 9.46 -7.21 36.41
C ILE A 8 10.53 -6.24 36.91
N ILE A 9 10.95 -6.34 38.19
CA ILE A 9 12.04 -5.51 38.73
C ILE A 9 13.36 -5.82 38.02
N PHE A 10 13.64 -7.10 37.73
CA PHE A 10 14.84 -7.52 37.01
C PHE A 10 14.84 -7.02 35.55
N LEU A 11 13.70 -7.08 34.85
CA LEU A 11 13.55 -6.55 33.49
C LEU A 11 13.64 -5.01 33.45
N CYS A 12 13.07 -4.31 34.43
CA CYS A 12 13.22 -2.86 34.55
C CYS A 12 14.65 -2.44 34.87
N ALA A 13 15.36 -3.17 35.74
CA ALA A 13 16.77 -2.93 36.04
C ALA A 13 17.68 -3.15 34.82
N ILE A 14 17.38 -4.18 34.01
CA ILE A 14 18.07 -4.42 32.73
C ILE A 14 17.81 -3.28 31.75
N LYS A 15 16.55 -2.84 31.59
CA LYS A 15 16.20 -1.76 30.65
C LYS A 15 16.80 -0.40 31.06
N ILE A 16 16.89 -0.12 32.36
CA ILE A 16 17.51 1.10 32.89
C ILE A 16 19.05 1.06 32.77
N CYS A 17 19.68 -0.12 32.91
CA CYS A 17 21.12 -0.27 32.69
C CYS A 17 21.56 -0.07 31.22
N PHE A 18 20.69 -0.35 30.25
CA PHE A 18 21.04 -0.21 28.82
C PHE A 18 20.85 1.21 28.24
N CYS A 19 20.14 2.11 28.92
CA CYS A 19 19.90 3.45 28.40
C CYS A 19 21.02 4.48 28.67
N ASN A 20 22.14 4.11 29.32
CA ASN A 20 23.13 5.10 29.81
C ASN A 20 24.62 4.84 29.45
N ASN A 21 24.95 3.97 28.49
CA ASN A 21 26.35 3.52 28.33
C ASN A 21 27.20 4.25 27.28
N CYS A 22 26.64 5.11 26.44
CA CYS A 22 27.40 5.76 25.38
C CYS A 22 27.47 7.28 25.58
N LYS A 23 28.65 7.86 25.32
CA LYS A 23 28.85 9.31 25.37
C LYS A 23 28.02 9.99 24.27
N PRO A 24 27.77 11.30 24.35
CA PRO A 24 27.37 12.07 23.17
C PRO A 24 28.29 11.74 21.99
N ASN A 25 27.74 11.69 20.78
CA ASN A 25 28.41 11.20 19.56
C ASN A 25 28.69 9.68 19.51
N GLN A 26 27.96 8.87 20.29
CA GLN A 26 28.10 7.40 20.24
C GLN A 26 26.76 6.67 20.25
N ILE A 27 26.73 5.50 19.61
CA ILE A 27 25.59 4.57 19.62
C ILE A 27 26.02 3.20 20.14
N TYR A 28 25.15 2.56 20.91
CA TYR A 28 25.43 1.21 21.39
C TYR A 28 25.10 0.18 20.30
N SER A 29 26.11 -0.54 19.83
CA SER A 29 25.92 -1.66 18.92
C SER A 29 25.68 -2.94 19.70
N LEU A 30 24.48 -3.52 19.57
CA LEU A 30 24.17 -4.84 20.14
C LEU A 30 25.07 -5.95 19.56
N ILE A 31 25.51 -5.79 18.31
CA ILE A 31 26.38 -6.74 17.61
C ILE A 31 27.81 -6.66 18.16
N ALA A 32 28.35 -5.45 18.29
CA ALA A 32 29.72 -5.24 18.78
C ALA A 32 29.82 -5.15 20.31
N GLN A 33 28.68 -5.22 21.01
CA GLN A 33 28.53 -5.03 22.45
C GLN A 33 29.28 -3.80 23.00
N SER A 34 29.41 -2.75 22.19
CA SER A 34 30.24 -1.58 22.46
C SER A 34 29.64 -0.31 21.86
N CYS A 35 30.09 0.84 22.36
CA CYS A 35 29.72 2.15 21.83
C CYS A 35 30.56 2.46 20.58
N LEU A 36 29.89 2.63 19.45
CA LEU A 36 30.49 3.05 18.19
C LEU A 36 30.33 4.57 18.04
N GLN A 37 31.36 5.24 17.54
CA GLN A 37 31.32 6.67 17.25
C GLN A 37 30.41 6.94 16.05
N CYS A 38 29.62 8.01 16.12
CA CYS A 38 28.97 8.53 14.91
C CYS A 38 30.02 9.21 14.01
N SER A 39 29.58 9.68 12.84
CA SER A 39 30.38 10.61 12.06
C SER A 39 30.73 11.85 12.88
N ASN A 40 31.91 12.42 12.63
CA ASN A 40 32.40 13.61 13.31
C ASN A 40 31.46 14.81 13.13
N SER A 41 30.63 14.84 12.08
CA SER A 41 29.66 15.91 11.86
C SER A 41 28.41 15.82 12.75
N CYS A 42 28.29 14.76 13.56
CA CYS A 42 27.10 14.45 14.35
C CYS A 42 27.33 14.56 15.84
N ASN A 43 26.36 15.14 16.54
CA ASN A 43 26.27 15.06 18.00
C ASN A 43 25.45 13.84 18.44
N THR A 44 24.41 13.49 17.69
CA THR A 44 23.68 12.21 17.85
C THR A 44 23.39 11.62 16.49
N CYS A 45 23.45 10.29 16.38
CA CYS A 45 23.18 9.54 15.15
C CYS A 45 22.38 8.27 15.46
N PHE A 46 21.77 7.65 14.45
CA PHE A 46 21.13 6.34 14.58
C PHE A 46 21.98 5.20 13.99
N ASN A 47 23.00 5.50 13.18
CA ASN A 47 24.05 4.57 12.75
C ASN A 47 25.39 5.33 12.55
N THR A 48 26.49 4.63 12.25
CA THR A 48 27.83 5.23 12.13
C THR A 48 28.11 5.94 10.78
N SER A 49 27.12 6.04 9.88
CA SER A 49 27.22 6.73 8.58
C SER A 49 27.19 8.25 8.74
N GLU A 50 27.78 8.96 7.78
CA GLU A 50 27.68 10.42 7.66
C GLU A 50 26.26 10.91 7.32
N SER A 51 25.42 10.01 6.78
CA SER A 51 24.03 10.27 6.39
C SER A 51 23.01 9.77 7.43
N ALA A 52 23.43 9.59 8.68
CA ALA A 52 22.57 9.08 9.75
C ALA A 52 22.51 9.99 10.97
N CYS A 53 22.71 11.27 10.73
CA CYS A 53 22.74 12.29 11.75
C CYS A 53 21.34 12.64 12.24
N VAL A 54 21.13 12.61 13.56
CA VAL A 54 19.88 13.07 14.18
C VAL A 54 20.03 14.53 14.62
N THR A 55 21.18 14.88 15.22
CA THR A 55 21.57 16.25 15.56
C THR A 55 23.01 16.51 15.14
N CYS A 56 23.27 17.71 14.63
CA CYS A 56 24.59 18.12 14.16
C CYS A 56 25.50 18.54 15.32
N GLU A 57 26.81 18.43 15.13
CA GLU A 57 27.80 18.97 16.06
C GLU A 57 27.67 20.51 16.21
N TYR A 58 28.16 21.05 17.32
CA TYR A 58 28.18 22.49 17.57
C TYR A 58 28.90 23.21 16.42
N SER A 59 28.24 24.23 15.82
CA SER A 59 28.64 24.97 14.60
C SER A 59 28.29 24.35 13.24
N LEU A 60 27.57 23.22 13.21
CA LEU A 60 27.03 22.61 11.99
C LEU A 60 25.49 22.71 11.96
N PHE A 61 24.92 22.71 10.75
CA PHE A 61 23.49 22.88 10.49
C PHE A 61 22.93 21.69 9.72
N LYS A 62 21.65 21.37 9.90
CA LYS A 62 21.01 20.34 9.06
C LYS A 62 20.89 20.81 7.62
N SER A 63 21.24 19.94 6.68
CA SER A 63 21.11 20.20 5.26
C SER A 63 19.65 20.19 4.82
N SER A 64 19.30 21.07 3.87
CA SER A 64 17.98 21.07 3.22
C SER A 64 17.80 19.90 2.24
N ALA A 65 18.91 19.37 1.71
CA ALA A 65 18.90 18.31 0.71
C ALA A 65 18.79 16.90 1.33
N ASP A 66 19.30 16.73 2.55
CA ASP A 66 19.22 15.51 3.33
C ASP A 66 19.22 15.86 4.83
N SER A 67 18.05 15.68 5.46
CA SER A 67 17.82 15.98 6.88
C SER A 67 18.68 15.16 7.84
N SER A 68 19.34 14.09 7.34
CA SER A 68 20.28 13.24 8.08
C SER A 68 21.75 13.59 7.83
N SER A 69 22.02 14.71 7.16
CA SER A 69 23.36 15.24 6.91
C SER A 69 23.55 16.64 7.51
N CYS A 70 24.80 16.97 7.84
CA CYS A 70 25.16 18.24 8.48
C CYS A 70 26.15 19.03 7.63
N VAL A 71 25.94 20.34 7.51
CA VAL A 71 26.72 21.27 6.69
C VAL A 71 27.25 22.44 7.52
N GLN A 72 28.41 22.97 7.15
CA GLN A 72 29.02 24.14 7.81
C GLN A 72 28.37 25.47 7.44
N LYS A 73 27.76 25.53 6.25
CA LYS A 73 27.09 26.71 5.72
C LYS A 73 25.95 26.27 4.82
N CYS A 74 24.81 26.94 4.91
CA CYS A 74 23.72 26.73 3.97
C CYS A 74 24.16 27.07 2.56
N GLN A 75 23.61 26.36 1.59
CA GLN A 75 23.94 26.55 0.18
C GLN A 75 23.38 27.89 -0.32
N LYS A 76 23.75 28.27 -1.56
CA LYS A 76 23.11 29.43 -2.20
C LYS A 76 21.60 29.20 -2.31
N SER A 77 20.81 30.26 -2.12
CA SER A 77 19.34 30.19 -2.08
C SER A 77 18.78 29.47 -0.84
N GLU A 78 19.55 29.44 0.24
CA GLU A 78 19.12 28.91 1.54
C GLU A 78 19.46 29.90 2.67
N PHE A 79 18.67 29.88 3.74
CA PHE A 79 18.93 30.61 4.97
C PHE A 79 18.89 29.67 6.18
N LEU A 80 19.51 30.11 7.28
CA LEU A 80 19.49 29.38 8.54
C LEU A 80 18.25 29.77 9.37
N ASN A 81 17.39 28.80 9.64
CA ASN A 81 16.21 29.00 10.48
C ASN A 81 16.57 29.02 11.99
N GLU A 82 15.56 29.20 12.83
CA GLU A 82 15.73 29.27 14.29
C GLU A 82 16.13 27.92 14.92
N ASN A 83 15.87 26.82 14.22
CA ASN A 83 16.19 25.45 14.64
C ASN A 83 17.59 25.01 14.20
N LEU A 84 18.42 25.91 13.65
CA LEU A 84 19.74 25.60 13.09
C LEU A 84 19.69 24.67 11.88
N GLU A 85 18.67 24.84 11.04
CA GLU A 85 18.47 24.07 9.81
C GLU A 85 18.55 24.99 8.59
N CYS A 86 19.20 24.52 7.54
CA CYS A 86 19.22 25.20 6.26
C CYS A 86 17.89 24.98 5.55
N VAL A 87 17.20 26.08 5.24
CA VAL A 87 15.89 26.09 4.58
C VAL A 87 16.01 26.83 3.26
N LYS A 88 15.44 26.28 2.19
CA LYS A 88 15.43 26.92 0.86
C LYS A 88 14.54 28.16 0.85
N CYS A 89 14.99 29.18 0.12
CA CYS A 89 14.17 30.34 -0.20
C CYS A 89 12.99 29.92 -1.07
N GLN A 90 11.78 30.36 -0.71
CA GLN A 90 10.55 30.05 -1.44
C GLN A 90 10.37 30.93 -2.67
N VAL A 91 10.95 32.14 -2.66
CA VAL A 91 10.94 33.04 -3.81
C VAL A 91 11.86 32.49 -4.88
N TYR A 92 11.28 32.12 -6.02
CA TYR A 92 12.06 31.61 -7.14
C TYR A 92 13.09 32.64 -7.62
N GLY A 93 14.30 32.18 -7.97
CA GLY A 93 15.37 33.06 -8.45
C GLY A 93 15.98 33.93 -7.35
N CYS A 94 15.60 33.72 -6.09
CA CYS A 94 16.18 34.42 -4.96
C CYS A 94 17.47 33.74 -4.49
N LEU A 95 18.57 34.49 -4.48
CA LEU A 95 19.86 34.06 -3.95
C LEU A 95 19.94 34.17 -2.43
N GLU A 96 19.33 35.22 -1.86
CA GLU A 96 19.35 35.49 -0.43
C GLU A 96 17.96 35.95 0.02
N CYS A 97 17.38 35.25 0.99
CA CYS A 97 16.12 35.61 1.63
C CYS A 97 16.28 35.66 3.15
N ASP A 98 15.42 36.43 3.81
CA ASP A 98 15.36 36.48 5.27
C ASP A 98 14.48 35.35 5.85
N ARG A 99 14.36 35.33 7.18
CA ARG A 99 13.54 34.33 7.89
C ARG A 99 12.04 34.42 7.57
N ASN A 100 11.57 35.56 7.08
CA ASN A 100 10.18 35.75 6.65
C ASN A 100 10.00 35.40 5.17
N GLN A 101 10.99 34.76 4.53
CA GLN A 101 11.00 34.43 3.09
C GLN A 101 10.96 35.68 2.21
N VAL A 102 11.37 36.85 2.73
CA VAL A 102 11.50 38.06 1.94
C VAL A 102 12.83 38.02 1.20
N CYS A 103 12.78 38.10 -0.12
CA CYS A 103 13.97 38.07 -0.96
C CYS A 103 14.73 39.39 -0.85
N ALA A 104 15.99 39.31 -0.45
CA ALA A 104 16.92 40.44 -0.38
C ALA A 104 17.72 40.60 -1.68
N GLN A 105 18.02 39.49 -2.36
CA GLN A 105 18.82 39.48 -3.57
C GLN A 105 18.35 38.40 -4.55
N CYS A 106 18.09 38.79 -5.79
CA CYS A 106 17.82 37.87 -6.88
C CYS A 106 19.09 37.43 -7.60
N ASP A 107 19.02 36.29 -8.30
CA ASP A 107 20.07 35.77 -9.17
C ASP A 107 20.33 36.73 -10.35
N GLN A 108 21.51 36.63 -10.96
CA GLN A 108 22.09 37.56 -11.93
C GLN A 108 21.22 37.90 -13.15
N ASN A 109 20.22 37.07 -13.46
CA ASN A 109 19.31 37.24 -14.59
C ASN A 109 17.98 37.91 -14.18
N PHE A 110 17.74 38.08 -12.89
CA PHE A 110 16.48 38.56 -12.35
C PHE A 110 16.65 39.90 -11.63
N LYS A 111 15.61 40.71 -11.67
CA LYS A 111 15.46 41.95 -10.93
C LYS A 111 14.51 41.73 -9.77
N LEU A 112 14.90 42.20 -8.58
CA LEU A 112 14.04 42.16 -7.41
C LEU A 112 12.86 43.14 -7.58
N ASP A 113 11.65 42.60 -7.55
CA ASP A 113 10.41 43.33 -7.33
C ASP A 113 10.07 43.30 -5.83
N ILE A 114 10.47 44.37 -5.16
CA ILE A 114 10.29 44.53 -3.71
C ILE A 114 8.80 44.58 -3.34
N ALA A 115 7.94 45.12 -4.22
CA ALA A 115 6.52 45.32 -3.89
C ALA A 115 5.76 43.98 -3.80
N ASN A 116 6.15 43.00 -4.64
CA ASN A 116 5.51 41.70 -4.71
C ASN A 116 6.36 40.57 -4.09
N ASN A 117 7.55 40.88 -3.57
CA ASN A 117 8.52 39.91 -3.06
C ASN A 117 8.90 38.83 -4.09
N GLN A 118 9.22 39.26 -5.31
CA GLN A 118 9.48 38.38 -6.45
C GLN A 118 10.78 38.74 -7.16
N CYS A 119 11.38 37.74 -7.82
CA CYS A 119 12.48 37.95 -8.74
C CYS A 119 11.96 37.83 -10.18
N VAL A 120 11.90 38.96 -10.88
CA VAL A 120 11.33 39.05 -12.23
C VAL A 120 12.45 39.05 -13.26
N LEU A 121 12.27 38.30 -14.34
CA LEU A 121 13.28 38.18 -15.38
C LEU A 121 13.61 39.55 -16.02
N MET A 122 14.88 39.86 -16.21
CA MET A 122 15.27 41.09 -16.93
C MET A 122 15.01 40.96 -18.44
N ASN A 123 14.49 42.03 -19.05
CA ASN A 123 14.04 42.07 -20.45
C ASN A 123 15.16 41.80 -21.49
N ASP A 124 16.42 41.89 -21.10
CA ASP A 124 17.60 41.73 -21.96
C ASP A 124 18.18 40.30 -21.94
N VAL A 125 17.62 39.39 -21.15
CA VAL A 125 18.13 38.03 -21.00
C VAL A 125 17.62 37.10 -22.12
N CYS A 126 16.35 37.22 -22.51
CA CYS A 126 15.80 36.51 -23.68
C CYS A 126 15.17 37.50 -24.68
N PRO A 127 15.55 37.47 -25.98
CA PRO A 127 15.16 38.47 -26.97
C PRO A 127 13.70 38.42 -27.43
N LEU A 128 12.91 37.46 -26.94
CA LEU A 128 11.50 37.26 -27.29
C LEU A 128 10.67 37.07 -26.02
N LEU A 129 9.50 37.70 -25.97
CA LEU A 129 8.51 37.65 -24.88
C LEU A 129 8.00 36.23 -24.54
N THR A 130 8.29 35.24 -25.38
CA THR A 130 7.76 33.86 -25.28
C THR A 130 8.83 32.82 -24.91
N ASN A 131 10.04 33.25 -24.55
CA ASN A 131 11.13 32.32 -24.28
C ASN A 131 11.34 32.12 -22.78
N PHE A 132 11.52 30.87 -22.38
CA PHE A 132 11.80 30.44 -21.01
C PHE A 132 13.30 30.19 -20.82
N ILE A 133 13.84 30.56 -19.66
CA ILE A 133 15.24 30.26 -19.31
C ILE A 133 15.33 28.96 -18.52
N GLN A 134 16.30 28.11 -18.86
CA GLN A 134 16.53 26.84 -18.17
C GLN A 134 17.47 26.98 -16.94
N GLY A 135 16.89 26.92 -15.74
CA GLY A 135 17.60 26.74 -14.45
C GLY A 135 18.43 27.93 -13.93
N SER A 136 18.88 27.83 -12.68
CA SER A 136 19.69 28.83 -11.95
C SER A 136 21.20 28.77 -12.25
N SER A 137 21.58 28.29 -13.43
CA SER A 137 23.00 28.11 -13.79
C SER A 137 23.38 29.02 -14.96
N ASN A 138 24.64 29.44 -14.99
CA ASN A 138 25.26 30.48 -15.83
C ASN A 138 25.14 30.32 -17.37
N LEU A 139 24.21 29.51 -17.90
CA LEU A 139 24.07 29.19 -19.32
C LEU A 139 22.78 29.76 -19.88
N LYS A 140 22.94 30.74 -20.79
CA LYS A 140 21.89 31.39 -21.57
C LYS A 140 21.24 30.41 -22.55
N GLN A 141 20.35 29.54 -22.09
CA GLN A 141 19.49 28.76 -22.97
C GLN A 141 18.05 29.27 -22.82
N CYS A 142 17.64 30.08 -23.80
CA CYS A 142 16.27 30.51 -23.99
C CYS A 142 15.57 29.47 -24.86
N ASN A 143 14.57 28.79 -24.32
CA ASN A 143 13.78 27.78 -25.01
C ASN A 143 12.35 28.29 -25.22
N ASN A 144 11.73 27.98 -26.36
CA ASN A 144 10.31 28.31 -26.59
C ASN A 144 9.39 27.42 -25.72
N GLU A 145 9.84 26.21 -25.38
CA GLU A 145 9.15 25.26 -24.53
C GLU A 145 10.15 24.60 -23.57
N CYS A 146 9.70 24.23 -22.38
CA CYS A 146 10.58 23.60 -21.40
C CYS A 146 10.83 22.12 -21.74
N PRO A 147 12.06 21.61 -21.56
CA PRO A 147 12.35 20.18 -21.70
C PRO A 147 11.50 19.33 -20.74
N GLN A 148 11.26 18.06 -21.08
CA GLN A 148 10.34 17.16 -20.35
C GLN A 148 10.58 17.01 -18.83
N SER A 149 11.78 17.29 -18.34
CA SER A 149 12.11 17.23 -16.89
C SER A 149 11.89 18.55 -16.14
N PHE A 150 11.36 19.57 -16.82
CA PHE A 150 11.16 20.93 -16.31
C PHE A 150 9.70 21.36 -16.56
N TYR A 151 9.13 22.17 -15.68
CA TYR A 151 7.81 22.78 -15.89
C TYR A 151 7.94 24.28 -16.22
N GLN A 152 6.95 24.80 -16.95
CA GLN A 152 6.90 26.21 -17.33
C GLN A 152 6.32 27.05 -16.18
N ASN A 153 7.14 27.90 -15.56
CA ASN A 153 6.62 28.97 -14.72
C ASN A 153 6.35 30.20 -15.61
N MET A 154 5.06 30.46 -15.85
CA MET A 154 4.58 31.55 -16.70
C MET A 154 4.78 32.93 -16.07
N GLU A 155 4.85 33.02 -14.74
CA GLU A 155 5.03 34.29 -14.01
C GLU A 155 6.49 34.75 -14.07
N ALA A 156 7.44 33.81 -13.93
CA ALA A 156 8.87 34.09 -13.96
C ALA A 156 9.53 33.90 -15.35
N LEU A 157 8.79 33.40 -16.35
CA LEU A 157 9.26 33.10 -17.72
C LEU A 157 10.51 32.20 -17.75
N ILE A 158 10.39 31.06 -17.08
CA ILE A 158 11.49 30.11 -16.88
C ILE A 158 11.02 28.66 -16.92
N CYS A 159 11.99 27.79 -17.18
CA CYS A 159 11.88 26.36 -16.98
C CYS A 159 12.44 26.03 -15.61
N GLU A 160 11.53 25.81 -14.67
CA GLU A 160 11.89 25.34 -13.35
C GLU A 160 12.16 23.84 -13.44
N GLU A 161 13.29 23.42 -12.88
CA GLU A 161 13.47 22.00 -12.64
C GLU A 161 12.30 21.61 -11.77
N THR A 162 11.54 20.60 -12.18
CA THR A 162 10.55 19.98 -11.30
C THR A 162 11.38 19.59 -10.09
N VAL A 163 11.32 20.38 -8.99
CA VAL A 163 12.05 20.11 -7.75
C VAL A 163 11.87 18.63 -7.59
N LYS A 164 12.98 17.88 -7.58
CA LYS A 164 12.98 16.43 -7.50
C LYS A 164 12.14 16.08 -6.28
N CYS A 165 10.82 15.97 -6.46
CA CYS A 165 9.97 15.20 -5.62
C CYS A 165 10.65 13.86 -5.80
N ILE A 166 11.38 13.44 -4.77
CA ILE A 166 12.07 12.16 -4.74
C ILE A 166 11.11 11.08 -5.26
N GLN A 167 9.81 11.24 -4.99
CA GLN A 167 8.69 10.46 -5.52
C GLN A 167 8.56 10.38 -7.06
N ILE A 168 8.88 11.42 -7.84
CA ILE A 168 8.74 11.42 -9.31
C ILE A 168 9.99 10.85 -10.01
N GLU A 169 11.21 11.13 -9.55
CA GLU A 169 12.42 10.45 -10.05
C GLU A 169 12.45 8.97 -9.61
N GLU A 170 11.93 8.65 -8.43
CA GLU A 170 11.70 7.26 -8.02
C GLU A 170 10.64 6.60 -8.91
N SER A 171 9.55 7.28 -9.28
CA SER A 171 8.51 6.69 -10.17
C SER A 171 9.06 6.21 -11.52
N GLN A 172 10.11 6.85 -12.05
CA GLN A 172 10.78 6.39 -13.28
C GLN A 172 11.66 5.15 -13.07
N LYS A 173 12.00 4.83 -11.81
CA LYS A 173 12.75 3.63 -11.40
C LYS A 173 11.86 2.58 -10.70
N LEU A 174 10.61 2.89 -10.39
CA LEU A 174 9.69 1.95 -9.76
C LEU A 174 9.41 0.80 -10.73
N THR A 175 10.01 -0.35 -10.46
CA THR A 175 9.69 -1.59 -11.15
C THR A 175 8.76 -2.41 -10.28
N PHE A 176 7.61 -2.77 -10.84
CA PHE A 176 6.72 -3.71 -10.18
C PHE A 176 7.24 -5.13 -10.44
N THR A 177 7.99 -5.66 -9.48
CA THR A 177 8.65 -6.98 -9.59
C THR A 177 7.76 -8.13 -9.13
N GLN A 178 6.66 -7.83 -8.46
CA GLN A 178 5.76 -8.83 -7.92
C GLN A 178 4.91 -9.48 -9.01
N ARG A 179 4.57 -10.76 -8.84
CA ARG A 179 3.63 -11.44 -9.72
C ARG A 179 2.26 -10.77 -9.61
N VAL A 180 1.71 -10.36 -10.75
CA VAL A 180 0.40 -9.71 -10.82
C VAL A 180 -0.71 -10.72 -10.54
N LYS A 181 -1.65 -10.35 -9.67
CA LYS A 181 -2.82 -11.15 -9.29
C LYS A 181 -4.12 -10.56 -9.81
N GLN A 182 -4.25 -9.24 -9.71
CA GLN A 182 -5.47 -8.53 -10.08
C GLN A 182 -5.12 -7.19 -10.71
N ILE A 183 -5.89 -6.79 -11.72
CA ILE A 183 -5.81 -5.46 -12.32
C ILE A 183 -7.22 -4.87 -12.29
N LYS A 184 -7.36 -3.66 -11.75
CA LYS A 184 -8.63 -2.93 -11.68
C LYS A 184 -8.46 -1.56 -12.31
N ARG A 185 -9.30 -1.25 -13.29
CA ARG A 185 -9.37 0.11 -13.85
C ARG A 185 -9.97 1.05 -12.80
N ILE A 186 -9.29 2.14 -12.50
CA ILE A 186 -9.79 3.18 -11.57
C ILE A 186 -10.50 4.27 -12.34
N ASN A 187 -9.91 4.74 -13.44
CA ASN A 187 -10.48 5.75 -14.32
C ASN A 187 -9.97 5.54 -15.76
N GLU A 188 -10.17 6.52 -16.65
CA GLU A 188 -9.85 6.35 -18.06
C GLU A 188 -8.37 6.03 -18.32
N ASP A 189 -7.47 6.58 -17.51
CA ASP A 189 -6.02 6.56 -17.72
C ASP A 189 -5.21 5.85 -16.62
N LYS A 190 -5.85 5.30 -15.59
CA LYS A 190 -5.15 4.68 -14.45
C LYS A 190 -5.71 3.34 -14.05
N TYR A 191 -4.80 2.45 -13.66
CA TYR A 191 -5.09 1.10 -13.21
C TYR A 191 -4.42 0.84 -11.87
N LEU A 192 -5.11 0.10 -11.02
CA LEU A 192 -4.59 -0.48 -9.80
C LEU A 192 -4.19 -1.92 -10.06
N VAL A 193 -2.94 -2.25 -9.80
CA VAL A 193 -2.37 -3.58 -9.96
C VAL A 193 -2.11 -4.13 -8.55
N ALA A 194 -2.76 -5.24 -8.19
CA ALA A 194 -2.41 -5.98 -7.00
C ALA A 194 -1.50 -7.14 -7.38
N GLY A 195 -0.41 -7.30 -6.63
CA GLY A 195 0.53 -8.41 -6.78
C GLY A 195 0.65 -9.22 -5.51
N ASN A 196 1.61 -10.14 -5.54
CA ASN A 196 1.97 -10.92 -4.37
C ASN A 196 2.48 -10.03 -3.21
N ALA A 197 2.60 -10.63 -2.02
CA ALA A 197 3.24 -10.00 -0.87
C ALA A 197 2.61 -8.66 -0.49
N CYS A 198 1.28 -8.60 -0.59
CA CYS A 198 0.49 -7.41 -0.25
C CYS A 198 1.01 -6.11 -0.91
N THR A 199 1.50 -6.25 -2.14
CA THR A 199 2.06 -5.16 -2.92
C THR A 199 1.04 -4.68 -3.95
N PHE A 200 0.82 -3.37 -4.00
CA PHE A 200 -0.12 -2.72 -4.89
C PHE A 200 0.60 -1.64 -5.68
N ALA A 201 0.27 -1.47 -6.94
CA ALA A 201 0.81 -0.40 -7.77
C ALA A 201 -0.30 0.37 -8.47
N LEU A 202 -0.14 1.68 -8.52
CA LEU A 202 -0.89 2.54 -9.41
C LEU A 202 -0.08 2.70 -10.69
N VAL A 203 -0.66 2.36 -11.84
CA VAL A 203 -0.02 2.47 -13.14
C VAL A 203 -0.88 3.32 -14.08
N ASP A 204 -0.23 4.02 -15.02
CA ASP A 204 -0.94 4.75 -16.07
C ASP A 204 -1.35 3.85 -17.25
N ASN A 205 -1.98 4.44 -18.26
CA ASN A 205 -2.40 3.77 -19.50
C ASN A 205 -1.25 3.21 -20.35
N SER A 206 -0.01 3.63 -20.08
CA SER A 206 1.22 3.11 -20.69
C SER A 206 1.91 2.03 -19.85
N TRP A 207 1.26 1.58 -18.76
CA TRP A 207 1.80 0.64 -17.76
C TRP A 207 3.02 1.16 -17.00
N LYS A 208 3.25 2.48 -17.01
CA LYS A 208 4.30 3.08 -16.19
C LYS A 208 3.82 3.14 -14.75
N VAL A 209 4.66 2.67 -13.84
CA VAL A 209 4.37 2.68 -12.40
C VAL A 209 4.44 4.10 -11.89
N ILE A 210 3.30 4.61 -11.40
CA ILE A 210 3.18 5.90 -10.75
C ILE A 210 3.56 5.78 -9.27
N ASN A 211 3.10 4.72 -8.61
CA ASN A 211 3.27 4.52 -7.17
C ASN A 211 3.22 3.02 -6.82
N ILE A 212 3.97 2.61 -5.80
CA ILE A 212 3.90 1.27 -5.20
C ILE A 212 3.60 1.42 -3.69
N GLN A 213 2.63 0.66 -3.19
CA GLN A 213 2.30 0.52 -1.78
C GLN A 213 2.48 -0.93 -1.35
N ILE A 214 3.25 -1.14 -0.29
CA ILE A 214 3.40 -2.45 0.36
C ILE A 214 2.70 -2.32 1.71
N LEU A 215 1.52 -2.93 1.83
CA LEU A 215 0.72 -2.81 3.06
C LEU A 215 1.38 -3.53 4.23
N GLN A 216 1.99 -4.69 3.96
CA GLN A 216 2.66 -5.49 4.97
C GLN A 216 3.92 -6.12 4.40
N ASN A 217 5.07 -5.70 4.93
CA ASN A 217 6.36 -6.24 4.53
C ASN A 217 6.75 -7.40 5.45
N ILE A 218 6.52 -8.63 4.99
CA ILE A 218 6.80 -9.85 5.75
C ILE A 218 8.13 -10.44 5.25
N ALA A 219 9.06 -10.67 6.18
CA ALA A 219 10.30 -11.37 5.86
C ALA A 219 10.00 -12.81 5.39
N ASP A 220 10.70 -13.26 4.35
CA ASP A 220 10.55 -14.59 3.78
C ASP A 220 9.14 -14.91 3.24
N TYR A 221 8.38 -13.90 2.80
CA TYR A 221 7.02 -14.05 2.26
C TYR A 221 6.90 -15.20 1.25
N ASP A 222 7.84 -15.28 0.30
CA ASP A 222 7.82 -16.32 -0.73
C ASP A 222 7.95 -17.74 -0.15
N GLN A 223 8.69 -17.93 0.94
CA GLN A 223 8.84 -19.23 1.58
C GLN A 223 7.57 -19.64 2.35
N ILE A 224 6.88 -18.66 2.93
CA ILE A 224 5.72 -18.89 3.81
C ILE A 224 4.44 -19.03 2.98
N TYR A 225 4.22 -18.11 2.05
CA TYR A 225 2.92 -17.95 1.37
C TYR A 225 2.94 -18.38 -0.08
N THR A 226 4.08 -18.75 -0.68
CA THR A 226 4.12 -19.09 -2.11
C THR A 226 4.69 -20.49 -2.40
N GLN A 227 4.24 -21.04 -3.53
CA GLN A 227 4.81 -22.21 -4.18
C GLN A 227 5.13 -21.84 -5.62
N ASN A 228 6.41 -21.95 -6.01
CA ASN A 228 6.87 -21.54 -7.36
C ASN A 228 6.46 -20.10 -7.71
N GLY A 229 6.48 -19.19 -6.72
CA GLY A 229 6.09 -17.78 -6.89
C GLY A 229 4.58 -17.54 -7.07
N VAL A 230 3.73 -18.54 -6.82
CA VAL A 230 2.27 -18.41 -6.75
C VAL A 230 1.84 -18.53 -5.31
N GLU A 231 1.01 -17.60 -4.82
CA GLU A 231 0.50 -17.70 -3.46
C GLU A 231 -0.39 -18.94 -3.25
N TYR A 232 -0.25 -19.63 -2.12
CA TYR A 232 -1.11 -20.76 -1.74
C TYR A 232 -2.56 -20.31 -1.58
N PHE A 233 -2.74 -19.16 -0.93
CA PHE A 233 -4.02 -18.51 -0.71
C PHE A 233 -3.89 -17.02 -0.99
N GLN A 234 -4.99 -16.40 -1.42
CA GLN A 234 -4.98 -14.98 -1.74
C GLN A 234 -4.98 -14.15 -0.45
N GLU A 235 -3.86 -13.48 -0.16
CA GLU A 235 -3.73 -12.63 1.04
C GLU A 235 -4.04 -11.15 0.80
N SER A 236 -4.08 -10.75 -0.47
CA SER A 236 -4.31 -9.37 -0.90
C SER A 236 -5.64 -9.22 -1.61
N PHE A 237 -6.35 -8.11 -1.39
CA PHE A 237 -7.61 -7.82 -2.07
C PHE A 237 -7.76 -6.36 -2.48
N VAL A 238 -8.61 -6.16 -3.47
CA VAL A 238 -9.08 -4.84 -3.92
C VAL A 238 -10.61 -4.84 -3.91
N ILE A 239 -11.21 -3.91 -3.17
CA ILE A 239 -12.67 -3.76 -3.06
C ILE A 239 -13.06 -2.28 -3.07
N GLY A 240 -13.90 -1.87 -4.03
CA GLY A 240 -14.18 -0.45 -4.22
C GLY A 240 -12.90 0.39 -4.38
N ASN A 241 -12.71 1.37 -3.50
CA ASN A 241 -11.53 2.24 -3.42
C ASN A 241 -10.49 1.80 -2.38
N TYR A 242 -10.61 0.57 -1.89
CA TYR A 242 -9.82 0.05 -0.79
C TYR A 242 -8.94 -1.10 -1.26
N ILE A 243 -7.73 -1.12 -0.71
CA ILE A 243 -6.78 -2.22 -0.80
C ILE A 243 -6.60 -2.81 0.58
N GLY A 244 -6.42 -4.12 0.66
CA GLY A 244 -6.19 -4.77 1.94
C GLY A 244 -5.29 -5.99 1.87
N CYS A 245 -4.72 -6.31 3.03
CA CYS A 245 -3.80 -7.42 3.26
C CYS A 245 -4.20 -8.16 4.53
N THR A 246 -4.07 -9.49 4.52
CA THR A 246 -4.38 -10.37 5.66
C THR A 246 -3.21 -11.21 6.17
N ALA A 247 -2.06 -11.12 5.49
CA ALA A 247 -0.89 -11.92 5.81
C ALA A 247 -0.32 -11.60 7.21
N GLY A 248 0.46 -12.49 7.82
CA GLY A 248 1.12 -12.22 9.11
C GLY A 248 0.15 -11.92 10.26
N SER A 249 -1.01 -12.57 10.26
CA SER A 249 -2.03 -12.54 11.30
C SER A 249 -2.53 -11.13 11.60
N LYS A 250 -2.72 -10.35 10.55
CA LYS A 250 -3.15 -8.97 10.63
C LYS A 250 -3.96 -8.60 9.40
N LEU A 251 -5.12 -7.98 9.62
CA LEU A 251 -5.88 -7.30 8.57
C LEU A 251 -5.50 -5.83 8.55
N LEU A 252 -4.90 -5.37 7.45
CA LEU A 252 -4.68 -3.97 7.16
C LEU A 252 -5.48 -3.55 5.94
N VAL A 253 -6.22 -2.44 6.04
CA VAL A 253 -7.00 -1.87 4.94
C VAL A 253 -6.65 -0.40 4.78
N MET A 254 -6.34 -0.01 3.55
CA MET A 254 -6.01 1.36 3.17
C MET A 254 -6.96 1.83 2.08
N ASN A 255 -7.39 3.09 2.16
CA ASN A 255 -8.04 3.76 1.05
C ASN A 255 -6.95 4.22 0.09
N PHE A 256 -6.92 3.69 -1.13
CA PHE A 256 -5.84 4.00 -2.06
C PHE A 256 -5.92 5.43 -2.62
N GLN A 257 -7.09 6.08 -2.56
CA GLN A 257 -7.26 7.46 -3.05
C GLN A 257 -6.65 8.47 -2.08
N THR A 258 -6.79 8.22 -0.77
CA THR A 258 -6.27 9.10 0.29
C THR A 258 -4.93 8.63 0.86
N PHE A 259 -4.52 7.40 0.56
CA PHE A 259 -3.38 6.71 1.18
C PHE A 259 -3.48 6.57 2.70
N GLU A 260 -4.68 6.67 3.26
CA GLU A 260 -4.91 6.53 4.70
C GLU A 260 -5.28 5.09 5.04
N VAL A 261 -4.69 4.59 6.13
CA VAL A 261 -5.12 3.33 6.75
C VAL A 261 -6.47 3.56 7.40
N VAL A 262 -7.50 2.83 6.93
CA VAL A 262 -8.88 2.96 7.40
C VAL A 262 -9.27 1.87 8.40
N SER A 263 -8.54 0.76 8.41
CA SER A 263 -8.75 -0.31 9.38
C SER A 263 -7.45 -1.08 9.58
N GLU A 264 -7.18 -1.40 10.84
CA GLU A 264 -6.07 -2.24 11.26
C GLU A 264 -6.56 -3.13 12.39
N SER A 265 -6.36 -4.43 12.27
CA SER A 265 -6.80 -5.38 13.29
C SER A 265 -5.88 -6.59 13.31
N ASP A 266 -5.34 -6.90 14.48
CA ASP A 266 -4.62 -8.15 14.70
C ASP A 266 -5.63 -9.31 14.69
N THR A 267 -5.26 -10.40 14.02
CA THR A 267 -6.04 -11.64 13.99
C THR A 267 -5.29 -12.74 14.73
N ASN A 268 -6.00 -13.75 15.23
CA ASN A 268 -5.36 -14.86 15.96
C ASN A 268 -4.60 -15.83 15.05
N TYR A 269 -4.88 -15.79 13.75
CA TYR A 269 -4.34 -16.67 12.73
C TYR A 269 -4.15 -15.89 11.43
N ASP A 270 -3.42 -16.48 10.49
CA ASP A 270 -3.41 -16.03 9.10
C ASP A 270 -4.74 -16.38 8.46
N TYR A 271 -5.43 -15.35 8.01
CA TYR A 271 -6.65 -15.46 7.21
C TYR A 271 -6.31 -15.15 5.77
N PHE A 272 -7.00 -15.80 4.84
CA PHE A 272 -6.93 -15.51 3.42
C PHE A 272 -8.31 -15.10 2.89
N VAL A 273 -8.32 -14.45 1.73
CA VAL A 273 -9.53 -14.00 1.05
C VAL A 273 -10.30 -15.20 0.51
N LEU A 274 -11.49 -15.41 1.06
CA LEU A 274 -12.42 -16.43 0.60
C LEU A 274 -13.31 -15.90 -0.53
N TYR A 275 -13.87 -14.70 -0.36
CA TYR A 275 -14.77 -14.10 -1.35
C TYR A 275 -14.80 -12.58 -1.27
N LEU A 276 -14.95 -11.91 -2.42
CA LEU A 276 -15.06 -10.45 -2.54
C LEU A 276 -16.41 -10.06 -3.15
N ASP A 277 -17.31 -9.55 -2.31
CA ASP A 277 -18.58 -8.98 -2.75
C ASP A 277 -18.38 -7.50 -3.12
N GLN A 278 -18.13 -7.24 -4.40
CA GLN A 278 -17.93 -5.88 -4.90
C GLN A 278 -19.19 -5.00 -4.83
N ILE A 279 -20.38 -5.60 -4.79
CA ILE A 279 -21.66 -4.85 -4.77
C ILE A 279 -21.92 -4.35 -3.36
N ASN A 280 -21.94 -5.26 -2.38
CA ASN A 280 -22.17 -4.90 -0.99
C ASN A 280 -20.92 -4.40 -0.28
N GLN A 281 -19.74 -4.43 -0.93
CA GLN A 281 -18.45 -4.02 -0.36
C GLN A 281 -18.10 -4.83 0.90
N ILE A 282 -18.17 -6.17 0.79
CA ILE A 282 -17.81 -7.12 1.85
C ILE A 282 -16.63 -7.99 1.40
N VAL A 283 -15.69 -8.22 2.30
CA VAL A 283 -14.58 -9.16 2.10
C VAL A 283 -14.74 -10.31 3.09
N PHE A 284 -15.03 -11.51 2.60
CA PHE A 284 -15.05 -12.72 3.43
C PHE A 284 -13.66 -13.32 3.51
N LEU A 285 -13.27 -13.70 4.72
CA LEU A 285 -11.95 -14.17 5.08
C LEU A 285 -12.06 -15.49 5.85
N GLN A 286 -11.17 -16.43 5.58
CA GLN A 286 -11.11 -17.72 6.27
C GLN A 286 -9.67 -18.07 6.65
N SER A 287 -9.49 -18.82 7.73
CA SER A 287 -8.22 -19.45 8.07
C SER A 287 -8.35 -20.98 8.02
N THR A 288 -7.29 -21.67 7.63
CA THR A 288 -7.24 -23.15 7.72
C THR A 288 -7.08 -23.66 9.16
N GLN A 289 -6.83 -22.75 10.10
CA GLN A 289 -6.57 -23.04 11.52
C GLN A 289 -7.71 -22.56 12.43
N SER A 290 -8.79 -22.01 11.86
CA SER A 290 -9.88 -21.42 12.64
C SER A 290 -11.25 -21.85 12.13
N GLU A 291 -12.11 -22.22 13.06
CA GLU A 291 -13.55 -22.45 12.89
C GLU A 291 -14.33 -21.11 12.88
N THR A 292 -13.74 -20.07 12.28
CA THR A 292 -14.32 -18.72 12.25
C THR A 292 -14.34 -18.19 10.83
N LEU A 293 -15.52 -17.78 10.38
CA LEU A 293 -15.69 -16.95 9.19
C LEU A 293 -15.58 -15.49 9.61
N LEU A 294 -14.56 -14.81 9.09
CA LEU A 294 -14.43 -13.36 9.25
C LEU A 294 -15.01 -12.66 8.03
N TRP A 295 -15.57 -11.47 8.24
CA TRP A 295 -15.80 -10.56 7.12
C TRP A 295 -15.51 -9.12 7.51
N TYR A 296 -14.83 -8.42 6.60
CA TYR A 296 -14.63 -7.00 6.70
C TYR A 296 -15.72 -6.26 5.94
N ASP A 297 -16.48 -5.46 6.67
CA ASP A 297 -17.46 -4.54 6.14
C ASP A 297 -16.81 -3.20 5.85
N VAL A 298 -16.55 -2.95 4.57
CA VAL A 298 -15.87 -1.74 4.07
C VAL A 298 -16.71 -0.48 4.31
N ILE A 299 -18.04 -0.59 4.23
CA ILE A 299 -18.93 0.58 4.40
C ILE A 299 -18.92 1.04 5.86
N ASN A 300 -18.96 0.09 6.80
CA ASN A 300 -18.97 0.37 8.23
C ASN A 300 -17.57 0.37 8.87
N ASN A 301 -16.51 0.13 8.09
CA ASN A 301 -15.13 -0.06 8.56
C ASN A 301 -15.02 -1.01 9.76
N ARG A 302 -15.68 -2.17 9.67
CA ARG A 302 -15.78 -3.10 10.80
C ARG A 302 -15.45 -4.53 10.39
N VAL A 303 -14.60 -5.16 11.20
CA VAL A 303 -14.39 -6.61 11.16
C VAL A 303 -15.47 -7.28 12.00
N ASN A 304 -16.15 -8.26 11.40
CA ASN A 304 -17.13 -9.09 12.05
C ASN A 304 -16.71 -10.55 11.95
N GLN A 305 -17.30 -11.38 12.80
CA GLN A 305 -16.95 -12.79 12.90
C GLN A 305 -18.17 -13.64 13.19
N TYR A 306 -18.15 -14.87 12.70
CA TYR A 306 -19.15 -15.90 12.97
C TYR A 306 -18.44 -17.24 13.19
N GLN A 307 -18.78 -17.94 14.27
CA GLN A 307 -18.26 -19.28 14.54
C GLN A 307 -18.96 -20.29 13.63
N ILE A 308 -18.18 -21.04 12.86
CA ILE A 308 -18.66 -22.10 11.98
C ILE A 308 -18.17 -23.43 12.51
N ASP A 309 -18.97 -24.50 12.44
CA ASP A 309 -18.60 -25.80 13.03
C ASP A 309 -17.62 -26.62 12.17
N TYR A 310 -16.81 -25.95 11.34
CA TYR A 310 -15.93 -26.59 10.37
C TYR A 310 -14.76 -25.69 9.96
N LEU A 311 -13.61 -26.31 9.70
CA LEU A 311 -12.35 -25.60 9.44
C LEU A 311 -12.24 -25.01 8.02
N ARG A 312 -12.99 -25.53 7.04
CA ARG A 312 -12.81 -25.15 5.63
C ARG A 312 -14.12 -25.03 4.87
N ILE A 313 -14.30 -23.88 4.22
CA ILE A 313 -15.31 -23.67 3.19
C ILE A 313 -14.65 -24.02 1.87
N SER A 314 -15.20 -25.01 1.17
CA SER A 314 -14.68 -25.50 -0.11
C SER A 314 -15.04 -24.54 -1.24
N ILE A 315 -16.27 -24.03 -1.20
CA ILE A 315 -16.84 -23.18 -2.23
C ILE A 315 -17.64 -22.08 -1.56
N PHE A 316 -17.47 -20.86 -2.06
CA PHE A 316 -18.21 -19.68 -1.63
C PHE A 316 -18.61 -18.87 -2.87
N PHE A 317 -19.90 -18.65 -3.07
CA PHE A 317 -20.40 -17.78 -4.13
C PHE A 317 -21.64 -17.01 -3.68
N GLN A 318 -21.99 -15.95 -4.41
CA GLN A 318 -23.14 -15.10 -4.11
C GLN A 318 -24.19 -15.26 -5.19
N THR A 319 -25.45 -14.98 -4.89
CA THR A 319 -26.50 -14.72 -5.86
C THR A 319 -27.24 -13.46 -5.45
N GLN A 320 -27.80 -12.74 -6.43
CA GLN A 320 -28.53 -11.51 -6.17
C GLN A 320 -29.98 -11.70 -6.66
N SER A 321 -30.94 -11.59 -5.76
CA SER A 321 -32.38 -11.63 -6.09
C SER A 321 -33.09 -10.53 -5.32
N ASN A 322 -33.89 -9.69 -6.00
CA ASN A 322 -34.67 -8.62 -5.38
C ASN A 322 -33.86 -7.72 -4.41
N ASN A 323 -32.63 -7.35 -4.80
CA ASN A 323 -31.66 -6.60 -3.98
C ASN A 323 -31.14 -7.31 -2.72
N THR A 324 -31.50 -8.57 -2.50
CA THR A 324 -30.92 -9.40 -1.44
C THR A 324 -29.76 -10.20 -2.01
N ALA A 325 -28.63 -10.17 -1.32
CA ALA A 325 -27.50 -11.04 -1.59
C ALA A 325 -27.63 -12.31 -0.75
N THR A 326 -27.63 -13.46 -1.42
CA THR A 326 -27.61 -14.78 -0.78
C THR A 326 -26.28 -15.44 -1.11
N TYR A 327 -25.54 -15.83 -0.08
CA TYR A 327 -24.23 -16.45 -0.20
C TYR A 327 -24.37 -17.94 0.03
N PHE A 328 -23.82 -18.74 -0.87
CA PHE A 328 -23.83 -20.19 -0.76
C PHE A 328 -22.44 -20.65 -0.34
N MET A 329 -22.41 -21.49 0.68
CA MET A 329 -21.19 -22.02 1.27
C MET A 329 -21.26 -23.54 1.22
N GLN A 330 -20.29 -24.17 0.58
CA GLN A 330 -20.11 -25.60 0.68
C GLN A 330 -19.06 -25.92 1.73
N LYS A 331 -19.40 -26.77 2.68
CA LYS A 331 -18.45 -27.31 3.66
C LYS A 331 -17.52 -28.34 3.01
N TYR A 332 -16.49 -28.74 3.75
CA TYR A 332 -15.61 -29.82 3.33
C TYR A 332 -16.31 -31.19 3.22
N ASP A 333 -17.35 -31.42 4.02
CA ASP A 333 -18.18 -32.64 3.95
C ASP A 333 -19.22 -32.63 2.80
N SER A 334 -19.11 -31.64 1.89
CA SER A 334 -19.99 -31.41 0.75
C SER A 334 -21.39 -30.87 1.07
N SER A 335 -21.75 -30.72 2.36
CA SER A 335 -23.03 -30.11 2.73
C SER A 335 -23.05 -28.60 2.47
N PHE A 336 -24.23 -28.07 2.17
CA PHE A 336 -24.43 -26.66 1.84
C PHE A 336 -25.10 -25.87 2.96
N GLN A 337 -24.70 -24.60 3.08
CA GLN A 337 -25.36 -23.59 3.89
C GLN A 337 -25.58 -22.34 3.05
N ILE A 338 -26.60 -21.56 3.42
CA ILE A 338 -26.75 -20.19 2.91
C ILE A 338 -26.45 -19.18 3.99
N GLY A 339 -25.78 -18.11 3.60
CA GLY A 339 -25.68 -16.87 4.34
C GLY A 339 -26.56 -15.81 3.70
N VAL A 340 -27.20 -14.99 4.50
CA VAL A 340 -27.85 -13.76 4.05
C VAL A 340 -27.28 -12.60 4.85
N LEU A 341 -26.96 -11.51 4.15
CA LEU A 341 -26.58 -10.26 4.78
C LEU A 341 -27.87 -9.49 5.09
N ASP A 342 -28.16 -9.26 6.38
CA ASP A 342 -29.35 -8.49 6.78
C ASP A 342 -29.16 -6.98 6.54
N GLU A 343 -30.21 -6.19 6.78
CA GLU A 343 -30.17 -4.73 6.63
C GLU A 343 -29.15 -4.05 7.57
N LYS A 344 -28.78 -4.71 8.68
CA LYS A 344 -27.75 -4.24 9.62
C LYS A 344 -26.36 -4.76 9.25
N ARG A 345 -26.23 -5.43 8.10
CA ARG A 345 -24.99 -6.01 7.58
C ARG A 345 -24.40 -7.08 8.50
N GLN A 346 -25.28 -7.78 9.22
CA GLN A 346 -24.98 -9.01 9.93
C GLN A 346 -25.17 -10.20 8.99
N PHE A 347 -24.21 -11.12 9.04
CA PHE A 347 -24.25 -12.34 8.24
C PHE A 347 -24.99 -13.44 9.03
N ILE A 348 -26.12 -13.87 8.52
CA ILE A 348 -26.96 -14.90 9.13
C ILE A 348 -26.83 -16.18 8.30
N ILE A 349 -26.32 -17.24 8.92
CA ILE A 349 -26.18 -18.55 8.30
C ILE A 349 -27.41 -19.41 8.59
N GLN A 350 -27.95 -20.06 7.56
CA GLN A 350 -29.06 -21.00 7.63
C GLN A 350 -28.67 -22.30 6.93
N SER A 351 -29.06 -23.43 7.52
CA SER A 351 -28.92 -24.74 6.89
C SER A 351 -29.93 -24.90 5.74
N ILE A 352 -29.55 -25.59 4.67
CA ILE A 352 -30.48 -25.99 3.63
C ILE A 352 -30.54 -27.51 3.56
N ASP A 353 -31.71 -28.07 3.81
CA ASP A 353 -31.97 -29.51 3.68
C ASP A 353 -32.36 -29.93 2.25
N GLN A 354 -32.54 -28.95 1.34
CA GLN A 354 -33.12 -29.19 0.01
C GLN A 354 -32.13 -29.59 -1.10
N TYR A 355 -30.82 -29.45 -0.90
CA TYR A 355 -29.82 -29.73 -1.92
C TYR A 355 -28.83 -30.79 -1.44
N ASN A 356 -29.12 -32.06 -1.73
CA ASN A 356 -28.17 -33.15 -1.52
C ASN A 356 -27.19 -33.17 -2.71
N LEU A 357 -26.09 -32.44 -2.56
CA LEU A 357 -24.92 -32.55 -3.42
C LEU A 357 -23.81 -33.36 -2.74
N ASP A 358 -24.15 -34.14 -1.72
CA ASP A 358 -23.18 -34.85 -0.87
C ASP A 358 -22.38 -35.91 -1.66
N SER A 359 -22.88 -36.33 -2.82
CA SER A 359 -22.19 -37.25 -3.72
C SER A 359 -21.21 -36.58 -4.69
N TYR A 360 -21.06 -35.26 -4.64
CA TYR A 360 -20.24 -34.48 -5.58
C TYR A 360 -19.05 -33.83 -4.91
N ILE A 361 -17.86 -34.14 -5.40
CA ILE A 361 -16.65 -33.38 -5.10
C ILE A 361 -16.58 -32.27 -6.14
N LEU A 362 -16.87 -31.04 -5.72
CA LEU A 362 -16.81 -29.90 -6.62
C LEU A 362 -15.35 -29.46 -6.83
N LEU A 363 -14.98 -29.30 -8.10
CA LEU A 363 -13.64 -28.94 -8.56
C LEU A 363 -13.54 -27.45 -8.90
N ASP A 364 -14.60 -26.91 -9.50
CA ASP A 364 -14.67 -25.50 -9.89
C ASP A 364 -16.12 -25.02 -9.86
N ALA A 365 -16.30 -23.73 -9.61
CA ALA A 365 -17.60 -23.08 -9.59
C ALA A 365 -17.49 -21.71 -10.27
N LYS A 366 -18.29 -21.50 -11.31
CA LYS A 366 -18.33 -20.23 -12.03
C LYS A 366 -19.75 -19.72 -12.14
N GLN A 367 -19.98 -18.57 -11.53
CA GLN A 367 -21.26 -17.90 -11.57
C GLN A 367 -21.44 -17.10 -12.86
N TYR A 368 -22.62 -17.22 -13.43
CA TYR A 368 -23.18 -16.36 -14.46
C TYR A 368 -24.48 -15.76 -13.90
N ASN A 369 -24.84 -14.56 -14.36
CA ASN A 369 -25.93 -13.74 -13.80
C ASN A 369 -27.11 -14.53 -13.21
N ASP A 370 -27.68 -15.44 -14.00
CA ASP A 370 -28.89 -16.21 -13.70
C ASP A 370 -28.64 -17.72 -13.51
N PHE A 371 -27.38 -18.18 -13.54
CA PHE A 371 -27.06 -19.59 -13.31
C PHE A 371 -25.61 -19.81 -12.85
N LEU A 372 -25.39 -20.86 -12.07
CA LEU A 372 -24.07 -21.33 -11.67
C LEU A 372 -23.66 -22.51 -12.54
N ILE A 373 -22.43 -22.53 -13.03
CA ILE A 373 -21.81 -23.73 -13.59
C ILE A 373 -20.85 -24.29 -12.56
N LEU A 374 -21.06 -25.55 -12.23
CA LEU A 374 -20.25 -26.33 -11.33
C LEU A 374 -19.56 -27.42 -12.14
N ILE A 375 -18.27 -27.57 -11.96
CA ILE A 375 -17.52 -28.73 -12.44
C ILE A 375 -17.32 -29.61 -11.22
N SER A 376 -17.84 -30.82 -11.26
CA SER A 376 -17.69 -31.81 -10.19
C SER A 376 -17.03 -33.07 -10.69
N THR A 377 -16.45 -33.83 -9.78
CA THR A 377 -16.18 -35.25 -9.95
C THR A 377 -17.06 -36.05 -9.01
N THR A 378 -17.53 -37.19 -9.48
CA THR A 378 -18.12 -38.20 -8.59
C THR A 378 -17.01 -38.97 -7.87
N LEU A 379 -17.38 -39.77 -6.86
CA LEU A 379 -16.45 -40.71 -6.19
C LEU A 379 -15.78 -41.71 -7.15
N ASN A 380 -16.35 -41.91 -8.35
CA ASN A 380 -15.82 -42.80 -9.38
C ASN A 380 -14.91 -42.09 -10.39
N TYR A 381 -14.53 -40.83 -10.15
CA TYR A 381 -13.71 -40.01 -11.04
C TYR A 381 -14.38 -39.66 -12.39
N ASP A 382 -15.70 -39.77 -12.49
CA ASP A 382 -16.45 -39.22 -13.62
C ASP A 382 -16.60 -37.72 -13.45
N TYR A 383 -16.26 -36.96 -14.48
CA TYR A 383 -16.44 -35.51 -14.50
C TYR A 383 -17.86 -35.16 -14.94
N GLU A 384 -18.48 -34.26 -14.20
CA GLU A 384 -19.82 -33.76 -14.48
C GLU A 384 -19.83 -32.24 -14.49
N VAL A 385 -20.57 -31.69 -15.43
CA VAL A 385 -20.89 -30.26 -15.45
C VAL A 385 -22.33 -30.12 -14.99
N ILE A 386 -22.48 -29.48 -13.85
CA ILE A 386 -23.77 -29.21 -13.22
C ILE A 386 -24.08 -27.74 -13.47
N LYS A 387 -25.19 -27.46 -14.14
CA LYS A 387 -25.75 -26.11 -14.22
C LYS A 387 -26.84 -25.99 -13.16
N ILE A 388 -26.75 -24.97 -12.32
CA ILE A 388 -27.78 -24.61 -11.37
C ILE A 388 -28.41 -23.30 -11.85
N ASP A 389 -29.61 -23.36 -12.41
CA ASP A 389 -30.37 -22.16 -12.77
C ASP A 389 -30.89 -21.47 -11.50
N ILE A 390 -30.57 -20.19 -11.31
CA ILE A 390 -30.97 -19.40 -10.15
C ILE A 390 -32.15 -18.53 -10.56
N LYS A 391 -33.39 -19.05 -10.45
CA LYS A 391 -34.61 -18.28 -10.70
C LYS A 391 -35.45 -18.21 -9.45
N GLN A 392 -35.61 -17.00 -8.87
CA GLN A 392 -36.64 -16.67 -7.88
C GLN A 392 -36.99 -17.84 -6.95
N ASP A 393 -36.01 -18.24 -6.12
CA ASP A 393 -36.13 -19.28 -5.08
C ASP A 393 -36.25 -20.75 -5.57
N VAL A 394 -36.08 -21.00 -6.86
CA VAL A 394 -36.00 -22.35 -7.45
C VAL A 394 -34.66 -22.54 -8.13
N LEU A 395 -33.82 -23.39 -7.55
CA LEU A 395 -32.60 -23.88 -8.20
C LEU A 395 -32.95 -25.08 -9.08
N ALA A 396 -32.91 -24.93 -10.41
CA ALA A 396 -33.11 -26.05 -11.33
C ALA A 396 -31.75 -26.66 -11.72
N LEU A 397 -31.57 -27.94 -11.44
CA LEU A 397 -30.36 -28.70 -11.73
C LEU A 397 -30.42 -29.24 -13.17
N VAL A 398 -29.48 -28.85 -14.03
CA VAL A 398 -29.26 -29.46 -15.33
C VAL A 398 -27.90 -30.13 -15.32
N GLN A 399 -27.88 -31.46 -15.40
CA GLN A 399 -26.67 -32.28 -15.28
C GLN A 399 -26.22 -32.80 -16.64
N PHE A 400 -24.94 -32.60 -16.96
CA PHE A 400 -24.28 -33.19 -18.12
C PHE A 400 -23.15 -34.10 -17.64
N GLN A 401 -23.31 -35.41 -17.83
CA GLN A 401 -22.32 -36.40 -17.45
C GLN A 401 -21.37 -36.69 -18.62
N PHE A 402 -20.07 -36.50 -18.42
CA PHE A 402 -19.04 -36.91 -19.38
C PHE A 402 -18.44 -38.22 -18.92
N ARG A 403 -18.88 -39.34 -19.52
CA ARG A 403 -18.25 -40.64 -19.24
C ARG A 403 -16.90 -40.73 -19.92
N ASN A 404 -15.90 -41.14 -19.16
CA ASN A 404 -14.57 -41.38 -19.68
C ASN A 404 -14.63 -42.57 -20.66
N ALA A 405 -14.23 -42.37 -21.92
CA ALA A 405 -14.37 -43.37 -22.99
C ALA A 405 -13.48 -44.63 -22.79
N HIS A 406 -12.68 -44.66 -21.73
CA HIS A 406 -11.76 -45.75 -21.41
C HIS A 406 -12.23 -46.71 -20.31
N SER A 407 -13.44 -46.55 -19.74
CA SER A 407 -14.03 -47.58 -18.86
C SER A 407 -14.84 -48.59 -19.69
N LYS A 408 -14.18 -49.64 -20.16
CA LYS A 408 -14.83 -50.90 -20.57
C LYS A 408 -14.18 -52.07 -19.85
#